data_AF-A0A967DXM5-F1
#
_entry.id   AF-A0A967DXM5-F1
#
_cell.length_a   1.000
_cell.length_b   1.000
_cell.length_c   1.000
_cell.angle_alpha   90.00
_cell.angle_beta   90.00
_cell.angle_gamma   90.00
#
_symmetry.space_group_name_H-M   'P 1'
#
loop_
_entity.id
_entity.type
_entity.pdbx_description
1 polymer ?
#
loop_
_entity_poly.entity_id
_entity_poly.type
_entity_poly.pdbx_seq_one_letter_code
_entity_poly.pdbx_strand_id
1 'polypeptide(L)'
;MEKTFQKWSRRKLAGTVVPLTGLLLLSACSSVPKGDFSLDLGIKDRGVASWYGKEFHGKLAANGELFDMTAYTAAHRKLPLGTMIRVMNVHNGKSVQV
;
A
#
# COMPACT_ATOMS: atom_id res chain seq x y z
N MET A 1 46.73 0.48 54.95
CA MET A 1 47.54 1.65 54.55
C MET A 1 48.67 1.15 53.67
N GLU A 2 49.19 2.02 52.80
CA GLU A 2 50.08 1.75 51.64
C GLU A 2 49.33 1.12 50.43
N LYS A 3 48.84 1.92 49.47
CA LYS A 3 49.57 2.57 48.35
C LYS A 3 50.18 1.50 47.43
N THR A 4 50.06 1.48 46.10
CA THR A 4 49.98 2.54 45.09
C THR A 4 49.92 1.82 43.73
N PHE A 5 49.10 2.28 42.80
CA PHE A 5 49.55 2.93 41.56
C PHE A 5 50.18 2.00 40.49
N GLN A 6 49.60 2.10 39.28
CA GLN A 6 50.26 1.98 37.98
C GLN A 6 50.35 0.60 37.32
N LYS A 7 49.80 0.60 36.11
CA LYS A 7 50.55 0.47 34.85
C LYS A 7 49.98 -0.62 33.96
N TRP A 8 49.10 -0.16 33.07
CA TRP A 8 49.14 -0.37 31.63
C TRP A 8 50.01 -1.53 31.09
N SER A 9 49.36 -2.31 30.21
CA SER A 9 49.89 -3.35 29.33
C SER A 9 49.68 -4.78 29.81
N ARG A 10 48.73 -5.48 29.16
CA ARG A 10 49.02 -6.70 28.39
C ARG A 10 47.76 -7.15 27.63
N ARG A 11 47.83 -6.97 26.30
CA ARG A 11 47.43 -7.93 25.25
C ARG A 11 46.19 -8.78 25.57
N LYS A 12 45.02 -8.38 25.04
CA LYS A 12 43.89 -9.31 24.94
C LYS A 12 44.24 -10.37 23.89
N LEU A 13 44.50 -11.57 24.40
CA LEU A 13 44.68 -12.78 23.62
C LEU A 13 43.33 -13.26 23.10
N ALA A 14 43.36 -13.64 21.81
CA ALA A 14 42.70 -14.79 21.20
C ALA A 14 41.17 -14.88 21.16
N GLY A 15 40.65 -15.10 19.94
CA GLY A 15 39.54 -16.03 19.73
C GLY A 15 38.21 -15.44 19.29
N THR A 16 38.14 -14.91 18.06
CA THR A 16 36.96 -15.04 17.18
C THR A 16 36.60 -16.54 17.09
N VAL A 17 35.36 -17.04 17.09
CA VAL A 17 34.23 -16.96 16.14
C VAL A 17 33.18 -17.86 16.83
N VAL A 18 31.94 -17.47 17.12
CA VAL A 18 30.76 -17.57 16.25
C VAL A 18 29.63 -16.83 16.99
N PRO A 19 29.20 -15.64 16.52
CA PRO A 19 27.94 -15.08 16.94
C PRO A 19 26.89 -15.20 15.83
N LEU A 20 25.62 -15.37 16.20
CA LEU A 20 24.48 -14.78 15.49
C LEU A 20 23.93 -15.36 14.17
N THR A 21 24.22 -16.61 13.75
CA THR A 21 23.52 -17.19 12.57
C THR A 21 22.19 -17.88 12.88
N GLY A 22 21.94 -18.26 14.15
CA GLY A 22 20.73 -19.03 14.53
C GLY A 22 19.44 -18.23 14.73
N LEU A 23 19.50 -16.90 14.87
CA LEU A 23 18.34 -16.05 15.17
C LEU A 23 17.72 -15.37 13.92
N LEU A 24 18.27 -15.62 12.74
CA LEU A 24 17.86 -14.96 11.48
C LEU A 24 16.90 -15.80 10.61
N LEU A 25 16.53 -17.02 11.01
CA LEU A 25 15.70 -17.93 10.19
C LEU A 25 14.19 -17.94 10.54
N LEU A 26 13.74 -17.19 11.56
CA LEU A 26 12.33 -17.18 12.00
C LEU A 26 11.53 -15.95 11.53
N SER A 27 12.13 -15.00 10.83
CA SER A 27 11.47 -13.76 10.40
C SER A 27 10.88 -13.80 8.98
N ALA A 28 10.94 -14.94 8.28
CA ALA A 28 10.63 -15.00 6.85
C ALA A 28 9.13 -15.15 6.49
N CYS A 29 8.21 -15.30 7.44
CA CYS A 29 6.79 -15.55 7.12
C CYS A 29 5.82 -14.40 7.45
N SER A 30 6.28 -13.25 7.96
CA SER A 30 5.36 -12.19 8.41
C SER A 30 4.99 -11.15 7.36
N SER A 31 5.59 -11.20 6.17
CA SER A 31 5.41 -10.19 5.13
C SER A 31 4.45 -10.69 4.05
N VAL A 32 3.18 -10.89 4.40
CA VAL A 32 2.13 -10.95 3.37
C VAL A 32 2.04 -9.54 2.78
N PRO A 33 2.38 -9.32 1.50
CA PRO A 33 2.15 -8.02 0.88
C PRO A 33 0.66 -7.74 0.98
N LYS A 34 0.29 -6.58 1.56
CA LYS A 34 -1.07 -6.06 1.43
C LYS A 34 -1.30 -5.91 -0.07
N GLY A 35 -2.04 -6.86 -0.63
CA GLY A 35 -2.24 -6.95 -2.07
C GLY A 35 -2.82 -5.64 -2.58
N ASP A 36 -2.03 -4.93 -3.38
CA ASP A 36 -2.57 -4.02 -4.39
C ASP A 36 -3.30 -4.91 -5.39
N PHE A 37 -4.53 -5.32 -5.06
CA PHE A 37 -5.45 -6.03 -5.97
C PHE A 37 -5.92 -5.05 -7.05
N SER A 38 -5.00 -4.62 -7.90
CA SER A 38 -5.31 -4.29 -9.27
C SER A 38 -5.37 -5.63 -10.01
N LEU A 39 -6.49 -6.36 -9.83
CA LEU A 39 -6.84 -7.44 -10.74
C LEU A 39 -6.97 -6.80 -12.13
N ASP A 40 -5.88 -6.81 -12.90
CA ASP A 40 -5.94 -6.52 -14.33
C ASP A 40 -6.60 -7.73 -14.98
N LEU A 41 -7.93 -7.75 -14.94
CA LEU A 41 -8.77 -8.73 -15.62
C LEU A 41 -8.60 -8.67 -17.16
N GLY A 42 -7.74 -7.78 -17.67
CA GLY A 42 -7.58 -7.49 -19.10
C GLY A 42 -8.76 -6.70 -19.67
N ILE A 43 -9.77 -6.36 -18.85
CA ILE A 43 -10.94 -5.61 -19.26
C ILE A 43 -10.55 -4.14 -19.38
N LYS A 44 -10.43 -3.68 -20.63
CA LYS A 44 -10.17 -2.28 -20.98
C LYS A 44 -11.29 -1.78 -21.86
N ASP A 45 -11.84 -0.64 -21.51
CA ASP A 45 -12.85 0.04 -22.31
C ASP A 45 -12.46 1.51 -22.51
N ARG A 46 -12.93 2.12 -23.60
CA ARG A 46 -12.68 3.52 -23.94
C ARG A 46 -13.99 4.20 -24.30
N GLY A 47 -14.25 5.32 -23.66
CA GLY A 47 -15.46 6.10 -23.92
C GLY A 47 -15.36 7.52 -23.38
N VAL A 48 -16.48 8.23 -23.47
CA VAL A 48 -16.66 9.56 -22.89
C VAL A 48 -17.10 9.39 -21.44
N ALA A 49 -16.38 10.04 -20.52
CA ALA A 49 -16.78 10.15 -19.14
C ALA A 49 -17.51 11.48 -18.90
N SER A 50 -18.57 11.43 -18.10
CA SER A 50 -19.28 12.60 -17.58
C SER A 50 -19.31 12.54 -16.06
N TRP A 51 -19.54 13.69 -15.41
CA TRP A 51 -19.58 13.79 -13.95
C TRP A 51 -20.97 14.24 -13.47
N TYR A 52 -21.36 13.79 -12.28
CA TYR A 52 -22.58 14.24 -11.61
C TYR A 52 -22.29 15.44 -10.71
N GLY A 53 -23.11 16.48 -10.83
CA GLY A 53 -22.98 17.69 -10.02
C GLY A 53 -23.75 17.67 -8.70
N LYS A 54 -23.71 18.80 -8.00
CA LYS A 54 -24.33 19.02 -6.68
C LYS A 54 -25.83 18.66 -6.64
N GLU A 55 -26.53 18.81 -7.76
CA GLU A 55 -27.95 18.45 -7.90
C GLU A 55 -28.27 16.98 -7.59
N PHE A 56 -27.27 16.10 -7.63
CA PHE A 56 -27.42 14.68 -7.31
C PHE A 56 -26.96 14.32 -5.90
N HIS A 57 -26.26 15.23 -5.20
CA HIS A 57 -25.70 14.96 -3.89
C HIS A 57 -26.79 14.57 -2.88
N GLY A 58 -26.55 13.50 -2.12
CA GLY A 58 -27.51 12.96 -1.16
C GLY A 58 -28.70 12.22 -1.79
N LYS A 59 -28.71 11.97 -3.10
CA LYS A 59 -29.69 11.07 -3.74
C LYS A 59 -29.20 9.63 -3.72
N LEU A 60 -30.13 8.68 -3.71
CA LEU A 60 -29.81 7.25 -3.79
C LEU A 60 -29.17 6.92 -5.14
N ALA A 61 -28.00 6.28 -5.10
CA ALA A 61 -27.35 5.67 -6.24
C ALA A 61 -27.85 4.24 -6.46
N ALA A 62 -27.44 3.62 -7.58
CA ALA A 62 -27.88 2.26 -7.95
C ALA A 62 -27.44 1.17 -6.95
N ASN A 63 -26.41 1.43 -6.15
CA ASN A 63 -25.99 0.54 -5.07
C ASN A 63 -26.80 0.71 -3.77
N GLY A 64 -27.75 1.65 -3.73
CA GLY A 64 -28.56 1.94 -2.55
C GLY A 64 -27.89 2.89 -1.54
N GLU A 65 -26.67 3.36 -1.80
CA GLU A 65 -26.00 4.35 -0.95
C GLU A 65 -26.33 5.78 -1.40
N LEU A 66 -26.16 6.74 -0.49
CA LEU A 66 -26.31 8.15 -0.84
C LEU A 66 -25.09 8.63 -1.63
N PHE A 67 -25.33 9.26 -2.77
CA PHE A 67 -24.25 9.81 -3.60
C PHE A 67 -23.55 10.99 -2.92
N ASP A 68 -22.25 10.85 -2.69
CA ASP A 68 -21.37 11.93 -2.26
C ASP A 68 -20.56 12.45 -3.45
N MET A 69 -20.69 13.75 -3.73
CA MET A 69 -19.99 14.39 -4.87
C MET A 69 -18.49 14.60 -4.60
N THR A 70 -18.06 14.46 -3.35
CA THR A 70 -16.66 14.62 -2.93
C THR A 70 -15.93 13.28 -2.86
N ALA A 71 -16.66 12.17 -2.86
CA ALA A 71 -16.10 10.83 -2.82
C ALA A 71 -15.60 10.38 -4.20
N TYR A 72 -14.52 9.59 -4.20
CA TYR A 72 -14.01 8.93 -5.40
C TYR A 72 -14.91 7.74 -5.75
N THR A 73 -15.98 8.00 -6.50
CA THR A 73 -16.93 6.98 -6.95
C THR A 73 -17.18 7.11 -8.46
N ALA A 74 -17.48 5.99 -9.11
CA ALA A 74 -17.85 5.96 -10.52
C ALA A 74 -19.03 5.02 -10.79
N ALA A 75 -19.80 5.34 -11.83
CA ALA A 75 -20.90 4.50 -12.28
C ALA A 75 -20.56 3.88 -13.64
N HIS A 76 -20.73 2.56 -13.74
CA HIS A 76 -20.52 1.82 -14.98
C HIS A 76 -21.68 0.86 -15.26
N ARG A 77 -22.08 0.71 -16.54
CA ARG A 77 -23.31 -0.02 -16.92
C ARG A 77 -23.19 -1.54 -16.82
N LYS A 78 -21.98 -2.08 -17.05
CA LYS A 78 -21.74 -3.52 -17.18
C LYS A 78 -20.93 -4.13 -16.04
N LEU A 79 -20.22 -3.30 -15.29
CA LEU A 79 -19.34 -3.81 -14.23
C LEU A 79 -20.18 -4.06 -12.98
N PRO A 80 -19.91 -5.15 -12.25
CA PRO A 80 -20.53 -5.37 -10.95
C PRO A 80 -20.27 -4.20 -9.99
N LEU A 81 -21.22 -3.92 -9.11
CA LEU A 81 -21.04 -2.94 -8.04
C LEU A 81 -19.87 -3.35 -7.13
N GLY A 82 -19.10 -2.37 -6.65
CA GLY A 82 -17.90 -2.60 -5.83
C GLY A 82 -16.65 -3.00 -6.61
N THR A 83 -16.71 -3.00 -7.96
CA THR A 83 -15.51 -3.19 -8.78
C THR A 83 -14.62 -1.96 -8.70
N MET A 84 -13.37 -2.14 -8.28
CA MET A 84 -12.34 -1.09 -8.33
C MET A 84 -11.79 -0.95 -9.75
N ILE A 85 -11.74 0.27 -10.28
CA ILE A 85 -11.22 0.55 -11.62
C ILE A 85 -10.24 1.71 -11.62
N ARG A 86 -9.34 1.74 -12.62
CA ARG A 86 -8.52 2.90 -12.93
C ARG A 86 -9.12 3.64 -14.12
N VAL A 87 -9.52 4.88 -13.90
CA VAL A 87 -9.95 5.79 -14.98
C VAL A 87 -8.75 6.62 -15.42
N MET A 88 -8.46 6.64 -16.72
CA MET A 88 -7.36 7.43 -17.29
C MET A 88 -7.90 8.45 -18.29
N ASN A 89 -7.54 9.72 -18.11
CA ASN A 89 -7.75 10.75 -19.12
C ASN A 89 -6.65 10.64 -20.19
N VAL A 90 -7.02 10.15 -21.36
CA VAL A 90 -6.10 9.92 -22.48
C VAL A 90 -5.45 11.19 -23.04
N HIS A 91 -5.99 12.38 -22.76
CA HIS A 91 -5.43 13.63 -23.26
C HIS A 91 -4.23 14.11 -22.43
N ASN A 92 -4.27 13.92 -21.11
CA ASN A 92 -3.23 14.41 -20.20
C ASN A 92 -2.52 13.30 -19.42
N GLY A 93 -2.89 12.03 -19.63
CA GLY A 93 -2.28 10.87 -18.98
C GLY A 93 -2.59 10.73 -17.49
N LYS A 94 -3.38 11.62 -16.89
CA LYS A 94 -3.74 11.54 -15.46
C LYS A 94 -4.74 10.41 -15.24
N SER A 95 -4.59 9.72 -14.11
CA SER A 95 -5.49 8.63 -13.73
C SER A 95 -5.91 8.71 -12.27
N VAL A 96 -7.08 8.15 -11.98
CA VAL A 96 -7.63 8.03 -10.63
C VAL A 96 -8.20 6.63 -10.43
N GLN A 97 -8.15 6.13 -9.21
CA GLN A 97 -8.78 4.88 -8.81
C GLN A 97 -10.10 5.19 -8.12
N VAL A 98 -11.15 4.47 -8.51
CA VAL A 98 -12.55 4.66 -8.09
C VAL A 98 -13.26 3.32 -7.98
#